data_AF-A0A1M6P3F4-F1
#
_entry.id   AF-A0A1M6P3F4-F1
#
_cell.length_a   1.000
_cell.length_b   1.000
_cell.length_c   1.000
_cell.angle_alpha   90.00
_cell.angle_beta   90.00
_cell.angle_gamma   90.00
#
_symmetry.space_group_name_H-M   'P 1'
#
loop_
_entity.id
_entity.type
_entity.pdbx_description
1 polymer ?
#
loop_
_entity_poly.entity_id
_entity_poly.type
_entity_poly.pdbx_seq_one_letter_code
_entity_poly.pdbx_strand_id
1 'polypeptide(L)'
;MIKKFIKKIISLMLVVCLVLTANIVSFAQMKNKDMEFNNYAKFYLNLVEEYKVKNPNASLDDINDMLRKAMKKYDKNFAANRIRIQSIDYSDYLPTDKVALSDPEKEVFNSNPYYGLQALLAAQTAIDMSERRYSYGLHNGNGDAFRHSLWNCLMSSYTTVSYAKKFADAHEEGVPNEGLESYMDIYNNKKGRDVYVDNKSRIDRAPTYARTGLIIDLIQEAVDGGNMRRFAGDNFKGTYLVKTDTLGKK
;
A
#
# COMPACT_ATOMS: atom_id res chain seq x y z
N MET A 1 -18.14 -33.80 -28.91
CA MET A 1 -17.06 -33.21 -28.08
C MET A 1 -17.01 -31.68 -28.15
N ILE A 2 -17.02 -31.09 -29.35
CA ILE A 2 -16.99 -29.64 -29.61
C ILE A 2 -18.14 -28.86 -28.95
N LYS A 3 -19.39 -29.38 -28.98
CA LYS A 3 -20.55 -28.72 -28.33
C LYS A 3 -20.42 -28.54 -26.82
N LYS A 4 -19.77 -29.48 -26.10
CA LYS A 4 -19.52 -29.35 -24.65
C LYS A 4 -18.45 -28.30 -24.33
N PHE A 5 -17.48 -28.13 -25.21
CA PHE A 5 -16.40 -27.15 -25.06
C PHE A 5 -16.89 -25.72 -25.30
N ILE A 6 -17.68 -25.51 -26.35
CA ILE A 6 -18.32 -24.22 -26.65
C ILE A 6 -19.25 -23.78 -25.51
N LYS A 7 -20.01 -24.72 -24.92
CA LYS A 7 -20.90 -24.43 -23.77
C LYS A 7 -20.12 -23.99 -22.52
N LYS A 8 -18.91 -24.52 -22.29
CA LYS A 8 -18.02 -24.09 -21.19
C LYS A 8 -17.44 -22.69 -21.42
N ILE A 9 -17.03 -22.36 -22.64
CA ILE A 9 -16.51 -21.02 -22.96
C ILE A 9 -17.61 -19.96 -22.83
N ILE A 10 -18.81 -20.23 -23.36
CA ILE A 10 -19.95 -19.32 -23.24
C ILE A 10 -20.34 -19.14 -21.76
N SER A 11 -20.32 -20.21 -20.96
CA SER A 11 -20.57 -20.13 -19.52
C SER A 11 -19.51 -19.32 -18.78
N LEU A 12 -18.23 -19.42 -19.15
CA LEU A 12 -17.15 -18.66 -18.54
C LEU A 12 -17.23 -17.17 -18.92
N MET A 13 -17.53 -16.85 -20.18
CA MET A 13 -17.73 -15.48 -20.62
C MET A 13 -18.97 -14.85 -19.97
N LEU A 14 -20.06 -15.59 -19.79
CA LEU A 14 -21.25 -15.13 -19.06
C LEU A 14 -20.96 -14.87 -17.59
N VAL A 15 -20.16 -15.72 -16.92
CA VAL A 15 -19.76 -15.51 -15.52
C VAL A 15 -18.86 -14.27 -15.39
N VAL A 16 -17.89 -14.09 -16.28
CA VAL A 16 -17.04 -12.88 -16.30
C VAL A 16 -17.87 -11.63 -16.58
N CYS A 17 -18.84 -11.70 -17.50
CA CYS A 17 -19.73 -10.59 -17.81
C CYS A 17 -20.72 -10.27 -16.66
N LEU A 18 -21.20 -11.28 -15.93
CA LEU A 18 -22.04 -11.13 -14.74
C LEU A 18 -21.27 -10.54 -13.55
N VAL A 19 -20.00 -10.90 -13.37
CA VAL A 19 -19.13 -10.28 -12.36
C VAL A 19 -18.84 -8.82 -12.70
N LEU A 20 -18.60 -8.51 -13.98
CA LEU A 20 -18.42 -7.13 -14.45
C LEU A 20 -19.68 -6.29 -14.26
N THR A 21 -20.87 -6.81 -14.57
CA THR A 21 -22.13 -6.07 -14.39
C THR A 21 -22.52 -5.92 -12.92
N ALA A 22 -22.27 -6.92 -12.07
CA ALA A 22 -22.48 -6.81 -10.63
C ALA A 22 -21.59 -5.73 -9.99
N ASN A 23 -20.33 -5.62 -10.43
CA ASN A 23 -19.43 -4.55 -9.97
C ASN A 23 -19.93 -3.17 -10.43
N ILE A 24 -20.37 -3.02 -11.68
CA ILE A 24 -20.91 -1.73 -12.18
C ILE A 24 -22.18 -1.30 -11.41
N VAL A 25 -23.06 -2.24 -11.08
CA VAL A 25 -24.30 -1.98 -10.33
C VAL A 25 -24.01 -1.60 -8.87
N SER A 26 -23.04 -2.26 -8.22
CA SER A 26 -22.60 -1.90 -6.86
C SER A 26 -22.05 -0.45 -6.79
N PHE A 27 -21.36 0.01 -7.83
CA PHE A 27 -20.80 1.37 -7.89
C PHE A 27 -21.84 2.47 -8.15
N ALA A 28 -22.90 2.19 -8.90
CA ALA A 28 -23.99 3.16 -9.08
C ALA A 28 -24.73 3.46 -7.76
N GLN A 29 -24.70 2.52 -6.81
CA GLN A 29 -25.25 2.69 -5.45
C GLN A 29 -24.26 3.31 -4.45
N MET A 30 -22.94 3.32 -4.71
CA MET A 30 -21.90 3.94 -3.86
C MET A 30 -21.79 5.48 -4.02
N LYS A 31 -22.85 6.16 -4.45
CA LYS A 31 -22.89 7.63 -4.59
C LYS A 31 -23.10 8.39 -3.26
N ASN A 32 -23.04 7.72 -2.11
CA ASN A 32 -23.24 8.35 -0.80
C ASN A 32 -21.90 8.71 -0.14
N LYS A 33 -21.91 9.87 0.53
CA LYS A 33 -20.82 10.76 0.97
C LYS A 33 -19.69 10.18 1.85
N ASP A 34 -19.62 8.87 2.10
CA ASP A 34 -18.67 8.30 3.06
C ASP A 34 -17.78 7.23 2.41
N MET A 35 -16.98 7.65 1.43
CA MET A 35 -15.94 6.78 0.89
C MET A 35 -14.75 6.79 1.86
N GLU A 36 -14.68 5.82 2.77
CA GLU A 36 -13.50 5.64 3.64
C GLU A 36 -12.22 5.50 2.79
N PHE A 37 -11.07 6.01 3.26
CA PHE A 37 -9.74 6.01 2.58
C PHE A 37 -9.41 4.71 1.84
N ASN A 38 -9.74 3.58 2.47
CA ASN A 38 -9.62 2.22 1.94
C ASN A 38 -10.26 2.01 0.56
N ASN A 39 -11.34 2.75 0.28
CA ASN A 39 -12.12 2.62 -0.93
C ASN A 39 -11.50 3.37 -2.13
N TYR A 40 -10.66 4.39 -1.90
CA TYR A 40 -10.04 5.15 -3.00
C TYR A 40 -8.92 4.36 -3.68
N ALA A 41 -7.91 3.89 -2.93
CA ALA A 41 -6.82 3.11 -3.52
C ALA A 41 -7.34 1.82 -4.17
N LYS A 42 -8.27 1.13 -3.50
CA LYS A 42 -8.91 -0.09 -4.03
C LYS A 42 -9.73 0.19 -5.30
N PHE A 43 -10.44 1.32 -5.36
CA PHE A 43 -11.18 1.71 -6.57
C PHE A 43 -10.26 1.83 -7.79
N TYR A 44 -9.18 2.61 -7.69
CA TYR A 44 -8.26 2.77 -8.82
C TYR A 44 -7.49 1.49 -9.15
N LEU A 45 -7.10 0.71 -8.14
CA LEU A 45 -6.49 -0.60 -8.38
C LEU A 45 -7.46 -1.56 -9.09
N ASN A 46 -8.75 -1.54 -8.77
CA ASN A 46 -9.76 -2.33 -9.52
C ASN A 46 -9.86 -1.87 -10.98
N LEU A 47 -9.84 -0.55 -11.24
CA LEU A 47 -9.79 -0.03 -12.61
C LEU A 47 -8.53 -0.48 -13.36
N VAL A 48 -7.39 -0.56 -12.68
CA VAL A 48 -6.15 -1.10 -13.25
C VAL A 48 -6.29 -2.58 -13.61
N GLU A 49 -6.89 -3.40 -12.73
CA GLU A 49 -7.09 -4.81 -13.02
C GLU A 49 -8.05 -5.02 -14.19
N GLU A 50 -9.15 -4.26 -14.26
CA GLU A 50 -10.03 -4.26 -15.44
C GLU A 50 -9.31 -3.83 -16.72
N TYR A 51 -8.44 -2.83 -16.63
CA TYR A 51 -7.66 -2.34 -17.76
C TYR A 51 -6.65 -3.38 -18.24
N LYS A 52 -5.94 -4.05 -17.33
CA LYS A 52 -4.99 -5.14 -17.66
C LYS A 52 -5.69 -6.34 -18.31
N VAL A 53 -6.89 -6.70 -17.87
CA VAL A 53 -7.68 -7.79 -18.50
C VAL A 53 -7.99 -7.45 -19.97
N LYS A 54 -8.33 -6.19 -20.26
CA LYS A 54 -8.62 -5.72 -21.62
C LYS A 54 -7.36 -5.47 -22.45
N ASN A 55 -6.24 -5.19 -21.79
CA ASN A 55 -4.96 -4.84 -22.40
C ASN A 55 -3.84 -5.68 -21.77
N PRO A 56 -3.77 -7.00 -22.05
CA PRO A 56 -2.87 -7.92 -21.36
C PRO A 56 -1.38 -7.61 -21.56
N ASN A 57 -1.03 -6.81 -22.58
CA ASN A 57 0.33 -6.37 -22.88
C ASN A 57 0.59 -4.91 -22.46
N ALA A 58 -0.30 -4.29 -21.70
CA ALA A 58 -0.13 -2.92 -21.24
C ALA A 58 1.18 -2.78 -20.45
N SER A 59 1.99 -1.80 -20.84
CA SER A 59 3.18 -1.43 -20.10
C SER A 59 2.82 -0.72 -18.78
N LEU A 60 3.80 -0.55 -17.90
CA LEU A 60 3.63 0.25 -16.69
C LEU A 60 3.25 1.71 -17.02
N ASP A 61 3.78 2.24 -18.13
CA ASP A 61 3.46 3.60 -18.60
C ASP A 61 2.02 3.68 -19.09
N ASP A 62 1.53 2.68 -19.83
CA ASP A 62 0.11 2.61 -20.25
C ASP A 62 -0.84 2.60 -19.03
N ILE A 63 -0.49 1.82 -18.00
CA ILE A 63 -1.25 1.74 -16.75
C ILE A 63 -1.25 3.11 -16.05
N ASN A 64 -0.10 3.75 -15.95
CA ASN A 64 0.06 5.05 -15.33
C ASN A 64 -0.69 6.16 -16.08
N ASP A 65 -0.69 6.13 -17.40
CA ASP A 65 -1.44 7.05 -18.25
C ASP A 65 -2.95 6.84 -18.12
N MET A 66 -3.40 5.57 -18.06
CA MET A 66 -4.79 5.24 -17.79
C MET A 66 -5.23 5.78 -16.43
N LEU A 67 -4.44 5.55 -15.37
CA LEU A 67 -4.72 6.05 -14.03
C LEU A 67 -4.84 7.58 -14.01
N ARG A 68 -3.92 8.30 -14.65
CA ARG A 68 -4.00 9.76 -14.78
C ARG A 68 -5.30 10.22 -15.43
N LYS A 69 -5.71 9.56 -16.51
CA LYS A 69 -6.99 9.84 -17.20
C LYS A 69 -8.19 9.53 -16.31
N ALA A 70 -8.15 8.42 -15.58
CA ALA A 70 -9.22 8.02 -14.67
C ALA A 70 -9.37 9.01 -13.51
N MET A 71 -8.27 9.35 -12.82
CA MET A 71 -8.25 10.31 -11.72
C MET A 71 -8.79 11.68 -12.17
N LYS A 72 -8.36 12.16 -13.35
CA LYS A 72 -8.90 13.37 -14.01
C LYS A 72 -10.41 13.32 -14.27
N LYS A 73 -10.95 12.14 -14.58
CA LYS A 73 -12.36 11.97 -14.96
C LYS A 73 -13.29 11.88 -13.75
N TYR A 74 -12.90 11.14 -12.72
CA TYR A 74 -13.78 10.81 -11.59
C TYR A 74 -13.77 11.87 -10.49
N ASP A 75 -12.77 12.74 -10.47
CA ASP A 75 -12.72 13.87 -9.54
C ASP A 75 -13.37 15.12 -10.17
N LYS A 76 -14.59 15.50 -9.75
CA LYS A 76 -15.31 16.65 -10.34
C LYS A 76 -14.78 18.02 -9.88
N ASN A 77 -13.92 18.09 -8.87
CA ASN A 77 -13.21 19.33 -8.51
C ASN A 77 -11.99 19.57 -9.43
N PHE A 78 -11.62 18.57 -10.26
CA PHE A 78 -10.53 18.62 -11.22
C PHE A 78 -10.78 19.55 -12.43
N ALA A 79 -12.02 19.66 -12.90
CA ALA A 79 -12.35 20.43 -14.11
C ALA A 79 -12.51 21.95 -13.86
N ALA A 80 -12.78 22.35 -12.63
CA ALA A 80 -13.06 23.75 -12.28
C ALA A 80 -11.79 24.56 -11.97
N ASN A 81 -10.67 23.91 -11.63
CA ASN A 81 -9.43 24.58 -11.23
C ASN A 81 -8.28 24.38 -12.24
N ARG A 82 -8.21 25.37 -13.14
CA ARG A 82 -7.02 26.00 -13.74
C ARG A 82 -6.49 25.54 -15.10
N ILE A 83 -6.70 26.47 -16.03
CA ILE A 83 -5.71 27.02 -16.95
C ILE A 83 -4.35 27.20 -16.21
N ARG A 84 -3.44 26.22 -16.31
CA ARG A 84 -1.97 26.34 -16.41
C ARG A 84 -1.35 24.94 -16.29
N ILE A 85 -0.80 24.48 -17.41
CA ILE A 85 -0.02 23.26 -17.53
C ILE A 85 1.35 23.52 -16.88
N GLN A 86 1.61 22.90 -15.72
CA GLN A 86 2.91 22.43 -15.19
C GLN A 86 2.71 22.05 -13.70
N SER A 87 3.30 20.91 -13.29
CA SER A 87 3.34 20.32 -11.94
C SER A 87 1.99 20.07 -11.24
N ILE A 88 1.48 18.83 -11.32
CA ILE A 88 0.29 18.40 -10.56
C ILE A 88 0.75 17.70 -9.28
N ASP A 89 0.06 18.00 -8.18
CA ASP A 89 0.38 17.60 -6.82
C ASP A 89 -0.78 16.79 -6.20
N TYR A 90 -0.71 15.46 -6.20
CA TYR A 90 -1.91 14.59 -6.18
C TYR A 90 -2.36 14.07 -4.79
N SER A 91 -1.73 14.50 -3.72
CA SER A 91 -1.98 14.02 -2.35
C SER A 91 -2.99 14.83 -1.54
N ASP A 92 -3.21 16.10 -1.90
CA ASP A 92 -4.11 17.02 -1.18
C ASP A 92 -5.56 16.53 -1.09
N TYR A 93 -5.84 15.34 -1.63
CA TYR A 93 -7.15 14.79 -1.93
C TYR A 93 -7.39 13.42 -1.30
N LEU A 94 -6.56 13.02 -0.34
CA LEU A 94 -6.88 11.99 0.65
C LEU A 94 -7.67 12.64 1.81
N PRO A 95 -8.67 11.97 2.40
CA PRO A 95 -9.59 12.61 3.34
C PRO A 95 -8.86 13.25 4.53
N THR A 96 -9.05 14.57 4.64
CA THR A 96 -8.96 15.37 5.87
C THR A 96 -9.83 14.64 6.90
N ASP A 97 -9.26 13.94 7.87
CA ASP A 97 -8.64 14.58 9.02
C ASP A 97 -7.39 13.88 9.58
N LYS A 98 -6.74 12.94 8.85
CA LYS A 98 -5.51 12.29 9.36
C LYS A 98 -4.46 11.85 8.33
N VAL A 99 -4.73 11.89 7.03
CA VAL A 99 -3.82 11.31 6.02
C VAL A 99 -3.80 12.17 4.77
N ALA A 100 -3.07 13.29 4.80
CA ALA A 100 -2.60 13.94 3.58
C ALA A 100 -1.14 13.49 3.37
N LEU A 101 -0.77 13.05 2.15
CA LEU A 101 0.65 12.87 1.88
C LEU A 101 1.33 14.25 1.94
N SER A 102 2.51 14.28 2.50
CA SER A 102 3.39 15.44 2.42
C SER A 102 3.78 15.76 0.97
N ASP A 103 4.29 16.97 0.73
CA ASP A 103 4.77 17.38 -0.59
C ASP A 103 5.87 16.45 -1.16
N PRO A 104 6.83 15.93 -0.37
CA PRO A 104 7.76 14.92 -0.86
C PRO A 104 7.07 13.62 -1.30
N GLU A 105 6.11 13.11 -0.51
CA GLU A 105 5.39 11.87 -0.85
C GLU A 105 4.54 12.05 -2.11
N LYS A 106 3.98 13.25 -2.32
CA LYS A 106 3.31 13.63 -3.56
C LYS A 106 4.22 13.46 -4.75
N GLU A 107 5.40 14.07 -4.72
CA GLU A 107 6.35 14.02 -5.81
C GLU A 107 6.65 12.56 -6.21
N VAL A 108 6.88 11.69 -5.22
CA VAL A 108 7.13 10.26 -5.46
C VAL A 108 5.88 9.55 -5.99
N PHE A 109 4.69 9.81 -5.44
CA PHE A 109 3.43 9.26 -5.95
C PHE A 109 3.21 9.64 -7.42
N ASN A 110 3.45 10.90 -7.77
CA ASN A 110 3.18 11.47 -9.09
C ASN A 110 4.13 10.93 -10.15
N SER A 111 5.34 10.53 -9.75
CA SER A 111 6.28 9.85 -10.63
C SER A 111 5.77 8.48 -11.11
N ASN A 112 4.97 7.78 -10.29
CA ASN A 112 4.38 6.49 -10.63
C ASN A 112 3.11 6.21 -9.80
N PRO A 113 1.94 6.72 -10.23
CA PRO A 113 0.66 6.57 -9.51
C PRO A 113 0.23 5.13 -9.29
N TYR A 114 0.57 4.19 -10.19
CA TYR A 114 0.28 2.78 -9.92
C TYR A 114 1.06 2.29 -8.70
N TYR A 115 2.36 2.58 -8.63
CA TYR A 115 3.17 2.24 -7.46
C TYR A 115 2.76 3.04 -6.22
N GLY A 116 2.35 4.29 -6.38
CA GLY A 116 1.80 5.11 -5.30
C GLY A 116 0.56 4.46 -4.67
N LEU A 117 -0.40 4.01 -5.49
CA LEU A 117 -1.58 3.29 -5.01
C LEU A 117 -1.20 1.99 -4.26
N GLN A 118 -0.18 1.28 -4.73
CA GLN A 118 0.35 0.10 -4.03
C GLN A 118 0.98 0.46 -2.68
N ALA A 119 1.68 1.61 -2.59
CA ALA A 119 2.25 2.11 -1.34
C ALA A 119 1.17 2.44 -0.31
N LEU A 120 0.06 3.06 -0.73
CA LEU A 120 -1.09 3.33 0.13
C LEU A 120 -1.77 2.04 0.61
N LEU A 121 -1.96 1.06 -0.28
CA LEU A 121 -2.51 -0.25 0.08
C LEU A 121 -1.60 -0.97 1.10
N ALA A 122 -0.28 -0.90 0.90
CA ALA A 122 0.70 -1.46 1.81
C ALA A 122 0.65 -0.78 3.19
N ALA A 123 0.53 0.56 3.22
CA ALA A 123 0.44 1.32 4.47
C ALA A 123 -0.79 0.91 5.28
N GLN A 124 -1.96 0.85 4.63
CA GLN A 124 -3.19 0.41 5.27
C GLN A 124 -3.08 -1.02 5.81
N THR A 125 -2.54 -1.94 4.99
CA THR A 125 -2.33 -3.32 5.43
C THR A 125 -1.42 -3.38 6.66
N ALA A 126 -0.37 -2.56 6.69
CA ALA A 126 0.54 -2.50 7.82
C ALA A 126 -0.12 -1.96 9.10
N ILE A 127 -0.94 -0.92 8.99
CA ILE A 127 -1.74 -0.37 10.09
C ILE A 127 -2.67 -1.45 10.64
N ASP A 128 -3.54 -2.02 9.77
CA ASP A 128 -4.53 -3.02 10.17
C ASP A 128 -3.88 -4.22 10.86
N MET A 129 -2.77 -4.72 10.31
CA MET A 129 -2.10 -5.88 10.87
C MET A 129 -1.34 -5.57 12.16
N SER A 130 -0.81 -4.35 12.33
CA SER A 130 -0.19 -3.91 13.59
C SER A 130 -1.24 -3.85 14.71
N GLU A 131 -2.40 -3.24 14.46
CA GLU A 131 -3.49 -3.13 15.43
C GLU A 131 -4.11 -4.49 15.75
N ARG A 132 -4.17 -5.41 14.79
CA ARG A 132 -4.64 -6.79 15.03
C ARG A 132 -3.68 -7.60 15.87
N ARG A 133 -2.37 -7.40 15.73
CA ARG A 133 -1.35 -8.21 16.41
C ARG A 133 -0.87 -7.65 17.74
N TYR A 134 -1.01 -6.35 17.95
CA TYR A 134 -0.50 -5.69 19.15
C TYR A 134 -1.60 -4.99 19.93
N SER A 135 -1.57 -5.10 21.26
CA SER A 135 -2.49 -4.41 22.18
C SER A 135 -1.90 -3.12 22.73
N TYR A 136 -0.58 -2.97 22.69
CA TYR A 136 0.16 -1.76 23.05
C TYR A 136 1.46 -1.67 22.24
N GLY A 137 2.12 -0.51 22.27
CA GLY A 137 3.36 -0.29 21.50
C GLY A 137 3.14 -0.07 20.01
N LEU A 138 1.96 0.44 19.64
CA LEU A 138 1.65 0.93 18.29
C LEU A 138 2.38 2.24 17.95
N HIS A 139 3.01 2.87 18.94
CA HIS A 139 3.94 3.98 18.76
C HIS A 139 5.17 3.67 19.60
N ASN A 140 6.37 3.79 19.00
CA ASN A 140 7.68 3.56 19.59
C ASN A 140 7.96 2.13 20.12
N GLY A 141 7.01 1.20 19.99
CA GLY A 141 7.09 -0.18 20.47
C GLY A 141 7.22 -1.23 19.36
N ASN A 142 7.04 -2.51 19.71
CA ASN A 142 7.10 -3.60 18.73
C ASN A 142 6.01 -3.52 17.66
N GLY A 143 4.82 -3.02 18.00
CA GLY A 143 3.73 -2.83 17.04
C GLY A 143 4.05 -1.78 15.99
N ASP A 144 4.76 -0.73 16.39
CA ASP A 144 5.27 0.31 15.50
C ASP A 144 6.39 -0.22 14.58
N ALA A 145 7.38 -0.88 15.18
CA ALA A 145 8.46 -1.53 14.43
C ALA A 145 7.93 -2.55 13.41
N PHE A 146 6.89 -3.31 13.78
CA PHE A 146 6.17 -4.21 12.88
C PHE A 146 5.49 -3.43 11.75
N ARG A 147 4.77 -2.34 12.04
CA ARG A 147 4.10 -1.51 11.03
C ARG A 147 5.07 -0.97 9.99
N HIS A 148 6.14 -0.29 10.42
CA HIS A 148 7.15 0.29 9.51
C HIS A 148 7.84 -0.77 8.63
N SER A 149 8.23 -1.89 9.26
CA SER A 149 8.88 -3.00 8.55
C SER A 149 7.92 -3.68 7.56
N LEU A 150 6.67 -3.93 7.96
CA LEU A 150 5.67 -4.56 7.11
C LEU A 150 5.34 -3.68 5.91
N TRP A 151 5.12 -2.39 6.13
CA TRP A 151 4.85 -1.42 5.06
C TRP A 151 5.95 -1.46 4.00
N ASN A 152 7.22 -1.40 4.42
CA ASN A 152 8.36 -1.40 3.51
C ASN A 152 8.60 -2.73 2.78
N CYS A 153 8.30 -3.86 3.43
CA CYS A 153 8.39 -5.17 2.79
C CYS A 153 7.30 -5.35 1.72
N LEU A 154 6.05 -4.97 2.05
CA LEU A 154 4.92 -4.99 1.10
C LEU A 154 5.17 -4.06 -0.08
N MET A 155 5.61 -2.81 0.16
CA MET A 155 5.97 -1.90 -0.93
C MET A 155 7.03 -2.50 -1.85
N SER A 156 8.08 -3.10 -1.29
CA SER A 156 9.13 -3.74 -2.08
C SER A 156 8.61 -4.88 -2.96
N SER A 157 7.63 -5.64 -2.45
CA SER A 157 6.99 -6.74 -3.18
C SER A 157 5.98 -6.27 -4.24
N TYR A 158 5.27 -5.16 -4.00
CA TYR A 158 4.21 -4.67 -4.89
C TYR A 158 4.75 -3.71 -5.96
N THR A 159 5.94 -3.15 -5.73
CA THR A 159 6.58 -2.15 -6.58
C THR A 159 8.02 -2.59 -6.90
N THR A 160 9.01 -1.88 -6.37
CA THR A 160 10.43 -2.23 -6.35
C THR A 160 11.04 -1.78 -5.02
N VAL A 161 12.16 -2.37 -4.62
CA VAL A 161 12.91 -1.93 -3.42
C VAL A 161 13.31 -0.45 -3.51
N SER A 162 13.67 0.02 -4.71
CA SER A 162 14.04 1.43 -4.92
C SER A 162 12.86 2.37 -4.73
N TYR A 163 11.67 2.02 -5.25
CA TYR A 163 10.48 2.82 -5.06
C TYR A 163 10.05 2.83 -3.59
N ALA A 164 10.06 1.67 -2.93
CA ALA A 164 9.76 1.54 -1.50
C ALA A 164 10.65 2.44 -0.65
N LYS A 165 11.96 2.49 -0.95
CA LYS A 165 12.89 3.39 -0.26
C LYS A 165 12.51 4.86 -0.48
N LYS A 166 12.33 5.28 -1.75
CA LYS A 166 12.01 6.69 -2.07
C LYS A 166 10.73 7.16 -1.39
N PHE A 167 9.69 6.33 -1.40
CA PHE A 167 8.42 6.67 -0.78
C PHE A 167 8.53 6.73 0.75
N ALA A 168 9.22 5.77 1.36
CA ALA A 168 9.46 5.80 2.81
C ALA A 168 10.33 7.00 3.22
N ASP A 169 11.41 7.31 2.50
CA ASP A 169 12.24 8.49 2.80
C ASP A 169 11.41 9.78 2.72
N ALA A 170 10.55 9.90 1.70
CA ALA A 170 9.65 11.05 1.53
C ALA A 170 8.65 11.19 2.69
N HIS A 171 8.16 10.07 3.23
CA HIS A 171 7.29 10.06 4.41
C HIS A 171 8.00 10.61 5.65
N GLU A 172 9.23 10.13 5.91
CA GLU A 172 10.03 10.58 7.05
C GLU A 172 10.48 12.05 6.90
N GLU A 173 10.61 12.57 5.68
CA GLU A 173 10.92 13.98 5.41
C GLU A 173 9.71 14.89 5.61
N GLY A 174 8.55 14.44 5.18
CA GLY A 174 7.32 15.22 5.19
C GLY A 174 6.61 15.28 6.54
N VAL A 175 6.81 14.27 7.38
CA VAL A 175 6.30 14.20 8.75
C VAL A 175 7.46 13.81 9.69
N PRO A 176 8.47 14.68 9.85
CA PRO A 176 9.69 14.31 10.54
C PRO A 176 9.44 14.15 12.04
N ASN A 177 9.72 12.95 12.55
CA ASN A 177 9.89 12.73 13.98
C ASN A 177 11.24 13.30 14.46
N GLU A 178 11.36 13.57 15.76
CA GLU A 178 12.59 14.13 16.32
C GLU A 178 13.56 13.04 16.83
N GLY A 179 14.85 13.21 16.51
CA GLY A 179 15.96 12.49 17.15
C GLY A 179 15.91 10.96 16.97
N LEU A 180 15.76 10.23 18.08
CA LEU A 180 15.83 8.77 18.08
C LEU A 180 14.63 8.10 17.42
N GLU A 181 13.49 8.78 17.36
CA GLU A 181 12.28 8.24 16.75
C GLU A 181 12.42 8.14 15.23
N SER A 182 12.84 9.21 14.55
CA SER A 182 13.12 9.13 13.11
C SER A 182 14.26 8.17 12.78
N TYR A 183 15.27 8.00 13.66
CA TYR A 183 16.27 6.94 13.46
C TYR A 183 15.65 5.53 13.56
N MET A 184 14.76 5.30 14.52
CA MET A 184 14.05 4.03 14.68
C MET A 184 13.21 3.72 13.43
N ASP A 185 12.44 4.68 12.95
CA ASP A 185 11.56 4.55 11.79
C ASP A 185 12.35 4.27 10.52
N ILE A 186 13.39 5.07 10.23
CA ILE A 186 14.30 4.85 9.09
C ILE A 186 14.97 3.47 9.15
N TYR A 187 15.42 3.06 10.35
CA TYR A 187 16.04 1.74 10.53
C TYR A 187 15.04 0.61 10.25
N ASN A 188 13.83 0.69 10.81
CA ASN A 188 12.80 -0.34 10.64
C ASN A 188 12.27 -0.38 9.20
N ASN A 189 12.11 0.78 8.55
CA ASN A 189 11.81 0.89 7.13
C ASN A 189 12.84 0.15 6.29
N LYS A 190 14.14 0.37 6.55
CA LYS A 190 15.21 -0.37 5.87
C LYS A 190 15.12 -1.87 6.12
N LYS A 191 14.89 -2.30 7.38
CA LYS A 191 14.79 -3.72 7.72
C LYS A 191 13.61 -4.41 7.02
N GLY A 192 12.48 -3.73 6.85
CA GLY A 192 11.38 -4.23 6.03
C GLY A 192 11.79 -4.53 4.59
N ARG A 193 12.54 -3.63 3.96
CA ARG A 193 13.07 -3.84 2.60
C ARG A 193 14.11 -4.97 2.56
N ASP A 194 14.99 -5.04 3.56
CA ASP A 194 15.98 -6.12 3.68
C ASP A 194 15.29 -7.50 3.77
N VAL A 195 14.21 -7.63 4.56
CA VAL A 195 13.42 -8.87 4.65
C VAL A 195 12.86 -9.30 3.29
N TYR A 196 12.38 -8.35 2.47
CA TYR A 196 11.98 -8.65 1.10
C TYR A 196 13.15 -9.16 0.25
N VAL A 197 14.31 -8.48 0.31
CA VAL A 197 15.50 -8.87 -0.47
C VAL A 197 15.97 -10.28 -0.09
N ASP A 198 16.09 -10.56 1.20
CA ASP A 198 16.56 -11.84 1.73
C ASP A 198 15.59 -13.00 1.40
N ASN A 199 14.30 -12.69 1.21
CA ASN A 199 13.26 -13.67 0.90
C ASN A 199 12.68 -13.52 -0.51
N LYS A 200 13.31 -12.75 -1.39
CA LYS A 200 12.74 -12.33 -2.69
C LYS A 200 12.24 -13.52 -3.51
N SER A 201 13.07 -14.56 -3.59
CA SER A 201 12.73 -15.77 -4.35
C SER A 201 11.52 -16.52 -3.77
N ARG A 202 11.33 -16.50 -2.44
CA ARG A 202 10.17 -17.13 -1.78
C ARG A 202 8.91 -16.30 -1.98
N ILE A 203 9.02 -14.99 -1.80
CA ILE A 203 7.91 -14.04 -1.92
C ILE A 203 7.40 -13.95 -3.36
N ASP A 204 8.31 -13.82 -4.34
CA ASP A 204 7.93 -13.66 -5.75
C ASP A 204 7.30 -14.94 -6.32
N ARG A 205 7.71 -16.12 -5.83
CA ARG A 205 7.14 -17.42 -6.23
C ARG A 205 5.84 -17.76 -5.49
N ALA A 206 5.52 -17.06 -4.40
CA ALA A 206 4.28 -17.31 -3.68
C ALA A 206 3.07 -16.94 -4.57
N PRO A 207 2.01 -17.78 -4.57
CA PRO A 207 0.75 -17.42 -5.21
C PRO A 207 0.22 -16.09 -4.67
N THR A 208 -0.42 -15.27 -5.51
CA THR A 208 -0.90 -13.93 -5.13
C THR A 208 -1.76 -13.95 -3.86
N TYR A 209 -2.64 -14.95 -3.69
CA TYR A 209 -3.51 -15.07 -2.51
C TYR A 209 -2.76 -15.39 -1.20
N ALA A 210 -1.54 -15.92 -1.28
CA ALA A 210 -0.73 -16.31 -0.12
C ALA A 210 0.43 -15.35 0.15
N ARG A 211 0.82 -14.52 -0.83
CA ARG A 211 2.01 -13.67 -0.75
C ARG A 211 1.99 -12.70 0.43
N THR A 212 0.87 -12.00 0.62
CA THR A 212 0.73 -11.03 1.72
C THR A 212 0.82 -11.72 3.09
N GLY A 213 0.21 -12.90 3.23
CA GLY A 213 0.31 -13.71 4.45
C GLY A 213 1.75 -14.11 4.76
N LEU A 214 2.48 -14.62 3.76
CA LEU A 214 3.90 -14.95 3.90
C LEU A 214 4.74 -13.74 4.33
N ILE A 215 4.54 -12.57 3.72
CA ILE A 215 5.27 -11.35 4.09
C ILE A 215 4.99 -10.96 5.54
N ILE A 216 3.72 -11.01 5.94
CA ILE A 216 3.29 -10.72 7.30
C ILE A 216 4.00 -11.64 8.32
N ASP A 217 4.09 -12.94 8.03
CA ASP A 217 4.73 -13.92 8.91
C ASP A 217 6.25 -13.69 8.99
N LEU A 218 6.91 -13.45 7.86
CA LEU A 218 8.35 -13.13 7.82
C LEU A 218 8.70 -11.87 8.64
N ILE A 219 7.84 -10.85 8.57
CA ILE A 219 8.04 -9.63 9.36
C ILE A 219 7.79 -9.89 10.83
N GLN A 220 6.79 -10.71 11.17
CA GLN A 220 6.55 -11.09 12.56
C GLN A 220 7.74 -11.85 13.16
N GLU A 221 8.27 -12.85 12.44
CA GLU A 221 9.47 -13.59 12.83
C GLU A 221 10.67 -12.66 13.05
N ALA A 222 10.85 -11.67 12.17
CA ALA A 222 11.96 -10.72 12.28
C ALA A 222 11.80 -9.76 13.48
N VAL A 223 10.58 -9.31 13.79
CA VAL A 223 10.31 -8.52 15.00
C VAL A 223 10.60 -9.35 16.25
N ASP A 224 10.14 -10.59 16.30
CA ASP A 224 10.31 -11.50 17.45
C ASP A 224 11.78 -11.84 17.70
N GLY A 225 12.54 -12.02 16.62
CA GLY A 225 13.97 -12.30 16.67
C GLY A 225 14.83 -11.09 17.02
N GLY A 226 14.23 -9.91 17.25
CA GLY A 226 14.95 -8.69 17.61
C GLY A 226 15.74 -8.07 16.47
N ASN A 227 15.30 -8.27 15.23
CA ASN A 227 15.95 -7.68 14.06
C ASN A 227 15.60 -6.20 13.88
N MET A 228 14.53 -5.74 14.53
CA MET A 228 14.02 -4.37 14.47
C MET A 228 14.42 -3.58 15.72
N ARG A 229 14.11 -2.29 15.74
CA ARG A 229 14.33 -1.41 16.90
C ARG A 229 13.02 -0.87 17.45
N ARG A 230 13.00 -0.68 18.77
CA ARG A 230 11.96 0.02 19.51
C ARG A 230 12.59 0.82 20.64
N PHE A 231 11.86 1.75 21.22
CA PHE A 231 12.31 2.42 22.44
C PHE A 231 12.32 1.47 23.64
N ALA A 232 13.27 1.69 24.54
CA ALA A 232 13.33 1.05 25.85
C ALA A 232 12.37 1.72 26.85
N GLY A 233 12.33 1.17 28.07
CA GLY A 233 11.59 1.75 29.20
C GLY A 233 10.07 1.53 29.15
N ASP A 234 9.41 1.93 30.23
CA ASP A 234 7.97 1.79 30.39
C ASP A 234 7.22 2.61 29.35
N ASN A 235 6.22 1.99 28.73
CA ASN A 235 5.42 2.60 27.66
C ASN A 235 6.27 3.17 26.50
N PHE A 236 7.48 2.63 26.29
CA PHE A 236 8.39 3.03 25.20
C PHE A 236 8.83 4.50 25.26
N LYS A 237 8.98 5.06 26.48
CA LYS A 237 9.42 6.44 26.73
C LYS A 237 10.88 6.57 27.16
N GLY A 238 11.70 5.55 26.90
CA GLY A 238 13.14 5.58 27.22
C GLY A 238 13.93 6.57 26.35
N THR A 239 15.21 6.74 26.66
CA THR A 239 16.12 7.64 25.92
C THR A 239 17.09 6.88 25.00
N TYR A 240 16.84 5.59 24.77
CA TYR A 240 17.65 4.73 23.92
C TYR A 240 16.80 3.62 23.29
N LEU A 241 17.29 3.10 22.17
CA LEU A 241 16.64 2.02 21.43
C LEU A 241 17.18 0.66 21.84
N VAL A 242 16.29 -0.33 21.92
CA VAL A 242 16.61 -1.74 22.14
C VAL A 242 16.18 -2.55 20.93
N LYS A 243 16.62 -3.81 20.86
CA LYS A 243 16.06 -4.76 19.91
C LYS A 243 14.58 -5.00 20.23
N THR A 244 13.78 -5.25 19.20
CA THR A 244 12.43 -5.78 19.41
C THR A 244 12.48 -7.18 20.04
N ASP A 245 11.33 -7.66 20.48
CA ASP A 245 11.14 -8.95 21.14
C ASP A 245 9.67 -9.37 20.97
N THR A 246 9.18 -10.28 21.81
CA THR A 246 7.79 -10.76 21.76
C THR A 246 6.80 -9.91 22.56
N LEU A 247 7.23 -8.78 23.14
CA LEU A 247 6.40 -7.91 23.98
C LEU A 247 5.23 -7.31 23.17
N GLY A 248 4.06 -7.17 23.80
CA GLY A 248 2.93 -6.43 23.23
C GLY A 248 2.00 -7.19 22.30
N LYS A 249 2.30 -8.46 22.02
CA LYS A 249 1.45 -9.30 21.17
C LYS A 249 0.11 -9.67 21.80
N LYS A 250 -0.88 -9.88 20.94
CA LYS A 250 -2.19 -10.47 21.23
C LYS A 250 -2.20 -11.98 20.98
#